data_AF-A7EVS8-F1
#
_entry.id   AF-A7EVS8-F1
#
_cell.length_a   1.000
_cell.length_b   1.000
_cell.length_c   1.000
_cell.angle_alpha   90.00
_cell.angle_beta   90.00
_cell.angle_gamma   90.00
#
_symmetry.space_group_name_H-M   'P 1'
#
loop_
_entity.id
_entity.type
_entity.pdbx_description
1 polymer ?
#
loop_
_entity_poly.entity_id
_entity_poly.type
_entity_poly.pdbx_seq_one_letter_code
_entity_poly.pdbx_strand_id
1 'polypeptide(L)'
;MTVKCNSDTVLLNVLMQLGAGFDCASVEEMHTVLSLGTHPSSINFANPCKAPESLAFAYKVGIRKTTFDNLDELDNIKKYMPNAQLLLRIYANDSSAVVSLGDKYGAPLESCHALLVRARELGMDVVGTTFHIGD
;
A
#
# COMPACT_ATOMS: atom_id res chain seq x y z
N MET A 1 7.44 8.67 0.26
CA MET A 1 8.37 8.38 1.36
C MET A 1 7.71 7.38 2.28
N THR A 2 8.41 6.32 2.67
CA THR A 2 7.91 5.39 3.68
C THR A 2 8.05 6.01 5.07
N VAL A 3 6.95 6.19 5.78
CA VAL A 3 6.94 6.84 7.10
C VAL A 3 7.77 6.06 8.12
N LYS A 4 7.78 4.72 8.02
CA LYS A 4 8.61 3.82 8.84
C LYS A 4 10.10 4.19 8.87
N CYS A 5 10.63 4.80 7.81
CA CYS A 5 12.06 5.10 7.69
C CYS A 5 12.50 6.26 8.59
N ASN A 6 11.64 7.26 8.76
CA ASN A 6 11.86 8.36 9.69
C ASN A 6 10.51 9.02 10.01
N SER A 7 10.06 8.86 11.25
CA SER A 7 8.78 9.38 11.74
C SER A 7 8.87 10.79 12.36
N ASP A 8 10.01 11.47 12.21
CA ASP A 8 10.17 12.85 12.65
C ASP A 8 9.18 13.78 11.94
N THR A 9 8.29 14.39 12.73
CA THR A 9 7.20 15.21 12.21
C THR A 9 7.67 16.46 11.48
N VAL A 10 8.85 17.01 11.83
CA VAL A 10 9.41 18.17 11.15
C VAL A 10 9.84 17.79 9.73
N LEU A 11 10.56 16.68 9.58
CA LEU A 11 10.92 16.14 8.27
C LEU A 11 9.69 15.81 7.43
N LEU A 12 8.70 15.10 7.99
CA LEU A 12 7.47 14.75 7.29
C LEU A 12 6.71 16.00 6.83
N ASN A 13 6.64 17.04 7.66
CA ASN A 13 6.01 18.31 7.30
C ASN A 13 6.75 19.02 6.16
N VAL A 14 8.08 19.09 6.20
CA VAL A 14 8.88 19.67 5.10
C VAL A 14 8.63 18.91 3.80
N LEU A 15 8.63 17.58 3.83
CA LEU A 15 8.38 16.77 2.64
C LEU A 15 6.95 16.96 2.09
N MET A 16 5.96 17.06 2.98
CA MET A 16 4.58 17.37 2.61
C MET A 16 4.48 18.75 1.93
N GLN A 17 5.14 19.78 2.48
CA GLN A 17 5.18 21.11 1.89
C GLN A 17 5.87 21.14 0.51
N LEU A 18 6.81 20.23 0.27
CA LEU A 18 7.45 20.02 -1.04
C LEU A 18 6.61 19.18 -2.00
N GLY A 19 5.40 18.75 -1.61
CA GLY A 19 4.48 17.98 -2.44
C GLY A 19 4.76 16.48 -2.50
N ALA A 20 5.54 15.94 -1.55
CA ALA A 20 5.81 14.50 -1.49
C ALA A 20 4.55 13.70 -1.09
N GLY A 21 4.44 12.49 -1.64
CA GLY A 21 3.48 11.49 -1.17
C GLY A 21 4.07 10.58 -0.09
N PHE A 22 3.19 9.88 0.63
CA PHE A 22 3.56 9.01 1.75
C PHE A 22 3.07 7.58 1.53
N ASP A 23 3.96 6.63 1.77
CA ASP A 23 3.62 5.22 1.89
C ASP A 23 3.48 4.92 3.38
N CYS A 24 2.25 4.55 3.77
CA CYS A 24 1.92 4.17 5.14
C CYS A 24 1.70 2.67 5.22
N ALA A 25 2.17 2.04 6.29
CA ALA A 25 2.01 0.63 6.60
C ALA A 25 1.04 0.36 7.77
N SER A 26 0.67 1.40 8.52
CA SER A 26 -0.23 1.30 9.68
C SER A 26 -1.18 2.48 9.83
N VAL A 27 -2.17 2.34 10.72
CA VAL A 27 -3.15 3.38 11.07
C VAL A 27 -2.48 4.56 11.77
N GLU A 28 -1.47 4.29 12.59
CA GLU A 28 -0.67 5.31 13.28
C GLU A 28 0.07 6.18 12.27
N GLU A 29 0.74 5.58 11.27
CA GLU A 29 1.43 6.33 10.22
C GLU A 29 0.46 7.17 9.39
N MET A 30 -0.70 6.61 9.02
CA MET A 30 -1.76 7.36 8.32
C MET A 30 -2.24 8.56 9.16
N HIS A 31 -2.47 8.36 10.47
CA HIS A 31 -2.86 9.43 11.37
C HIS A 31 -1.81 10.54 11.46
N THR A 32 -0.52 10.19 11.55
CA THR A 32 0.57 11.16 11.61
C THR A 32 0.60 12.03 10.36
N VAL A 33 0.59 11.46 9.16
CA VAL A 33 0.67 12.27 7.94
C VAL A 33 -0.60 13.09 7.70
N LEU A 34 -1.78 12.56 8.07
CA LEU A 34 -3.04 13.28 7.99
C LEU A 34 -3.10 14.46 8.98
N SER A 35 -2.56 14.32 10.20
CA SER A 35 -2.55 15.42 11.18
C SER A 35 -1.62 16.57 10.78
N LEU A 36 -0.63 16.30 9.93
CA LEU A 36 0.22 17.32 9.29
C LEU A 36 -0.48 18.03 8.12
N GLY A 37 -1.69 17.63 7.74
CA GLY A 37 -2.45 18.23 6.64
C GLY A 37 -2.21 17.58 5.27
N THR A 38 -1.58 16.40 5.23
CA THR A 38 -1.41 15.64 3.98
C THR A 38 -2.78 15.30 3.39
N HIS A 39 -2.99 15.60 2.11
CA HIS A 39 -4.23 15.21 1.43
C HIS A 39 -4.29 13.68 1.24
N PRO A 40 -5.42 13.00 1.52
CA PRO A 40 -5.53 11.54 1.44
C PRO A 40 -5.15 10.94 0.08
N SER A 41 -5.30 11.68 -1.03
CA SER A 41 -4.90 11.22 -2.37
C SER A 41 -3.39 11.06 -2.56
N SER A 42 -2.60 11.68 -1.68
CA SER A 42 -1.13 11.61 -1.64
C SER A 42 -0.63 10.49 -0.74
N ILE A 43 -1.53 9.68 -0.16
CA ILE A 43 -1.20 8.55 0.71
C ILE A 43 -1.50 7.25 -0.02
N ASN A 44 -0.56 6.31 0.07
CA ASN A 44 -0.72 4.94 -0.37
C ASN A 44 -0.64 4.02 0.85
N PHE A 45 -1.68 3.20 1.07
CA PHE A 45 -1.65 2.19 2.13
C PHE A 45 -0.92 0.94 1.60
N ALA A 46 0.40 0.93 1.74
CA ALA A 46 1.33 0.02 1.07
C ALA A 46 1.70 -1.22 1.91
N ASN A 47 0.89 -1.58 2.90
CA ASN A 47 1.04 -2.83 3.63
C ASN A 47 0.39 -3.97 2.83
N PRO A 48 1.09 -5.07 2.50
CA PRO A 48 0.50 -6.19 1.79
C PRO A 48 -0.52 -6.99 2.62
N CYS A 49 -0.38 -7.05 3.95
CA CYS A 49 -1.30 -7.76 4.85
C CYS A 49 -2.01 -6.78 5.79
N LYS A 50 -3.27 -6.43 5.48
CA LYS A 50 -3.99 -5.36 6.20
C LYS A 50 -5.11 -5.93 7.05
N ALA A 51 -5.17 -5.51 8.31
CA ALA A 51 -6.32 -5.82 9.16
C ALA A 51 -7.60 -5.16 8.60
N PRO A 52 -8.77 -5.81 8.68
CA PRO A 52 -10.06 -5.25 8.28
C PRO A 52 -10.32 -3.84 8.84
N GLU A 53 -9.96 -3.61 10.10
CA GLU A 53 -10.14 -2.34 10.79
C GLU A 53 -9.26 -1.24 10.17
N SER A 54 -8.03 -1.58 9.78
CA SER A 54 -7.10 -0.67 9.12
C SER A 54 -7.57 -0.29 7.72
N LEU A 55 -8.14 -1.24 6.97
CA LEU A 55 -8.77 -1.00 5.67
C LEU A 55 -9.97 -0.06 5.82
N ALA A 56 -10.88 -0.37 6.74
CA ALA A 56 -12.06 0.45 7.01
C ALA A 56 -11.68 1.87 7.44
N PHE A 57 -10.64 2.00 8.27
CA PHE A 57 -10.09 3.30 8.67
C PHE A 57 -9.56 4.08 7.46
N ALA A 58 -8.68 3.48 6.66
CA ALA A 58 -8.11 4.11 5.47
C ALA A 58 -9.21 4.64 4.54
N TYR A 59 -10.24 3.81 4.30
CA TYR A 59 -11.38 4.21 3.48
C TYR A 59 -12.17 5.38 4.10
N LYS A 60 -12.45 5.31 5.41
CA LYS A 60 -13.18 6.36 6.15
C LYS A 60 -12.48 7.72 6.07
N VAL A 61 -11.16 7.75 6.14
CA VAL A 61 -10.38 9.01 6.08
C VAL A 61 -10.07 9.49 4.67
N GLY A 62 -10.61 8.82 3.64
CA GLY A 62 -10.50 9.26 2.24
C GLY A 62 -9.31 8.67 1.47
N ILE A 63 -8.53 7.77 2.07
CA ILE A 63 -7.46 7.06 1.35
C ILE A 63 -8.10 6.03 0.43
N ARG A 64 -7.62 5.96 -0.81
CA ARG A 64 -8.16 5.07 -1.85
C ARG A 64 -7.10 4.15 -2.47
N LYS A 65 -5.83 4.52 -2.44
CA LYS A 65 -4.74 3.72 -3.02
C LYS A 65 -4.22 2.71 -2.00
N THR A 66 -4.12 1.45 -2.41
CA THR A 66 -3.55 0.39 -1.57
C THR A 66 -2.93 -0.72 -2.41
N THR A 67 -2.10 -1.56 -1.78
CA THR A 67 -1.40 -2.67 -2.44
C THR A 67 -2.05 -4.02 -2.15
N PHE A 68 -1.86 -4.99 -3.04
CA PHE A 68 -2.23 -6.39 -2.81
C PHE A 68 -1.24 -7.33 -3.49
N ASP A 69 -1.09 -8.55 -2.98
CA ASP A 69 -0.24 -9.60 -3.56
C ASP A 69 -0.84 -11.02 -3.46
N ASN A 70 -2.05 -11.16 -2.92
CA ASN A 70 -2.72 -12.43 -2.73
C ASN A 70 -4.26 -12.30 -2.90
N LEU A 71 -4.95 -13.44 -2.99
CA LEU A 71 -6.40 -13.50 -3.26
C LEU A 71 -7.25 -13.06 -2.05
N ASP A 72 -6.88 -13.48 -0.85
CA ASP A 72 -7.63 -13.15 0.38
C ASP A 72 -7.66 -11.64 0.61
N GLU A 73 -6.56 -10.96 0.29
CA GLU A 73 -6.45 -9.51 0.38
C GLU A 73 -7.43 -8.79 -0.57
N LEU A 74 -7.67 -9.32 -1.78
CA LEU A 74 -8.65 -8.74 -2.71
C LEU A 74 -10.07 -8.79 -2.12
N ASP A 75 -10.45 -9.92 -1.52
CA ASP A 75 -11.77 -10.08 -0.92
C ASP A 75 -11.94 -9.15 0.30
N ASN A 76 -10.90 -9.01 1.13
CA ASN A 76 -10.89 -8.05 2.24
C ASN A 76 -10.99 -6.60 1.76
N ILE A 77 -10.18 -6.20 0.78
CA ILE A 77 -10.22 -4.83 0.25
C ILE A 77 -11.59 -4.54 -0.36
N LYS A 78 -12.17 -5.48 -1.11
CA LYS A 78 -13.52 -5.32 -1.69
C LYS A 78 -14.57 -5.05 -0.62
N LYS A 79 -14.47 -5.72 0.53
CA LYS A 79 -15.42 -5.60 1.65
C LYS A 79 -15.26 -4.30 2.44
N TYR A 80 -14.03 -3.87 2.69
CA TYR A 80 -13.75 -2.77 3.63
C TYR A 80 -13.31 -1.44 2.98
N MET A 81 -12.86 -1.48 1.72
CA MET A 81 -12.50 -0.30 0.92
C MET A 81 -13.13 -0.38 -0.48
N PRO A 82 -14.47 -0.25 -0.61
CA PRO A 82 -15.10 -0.26 -1.92
C PRO A 82 -14.55 0.87 -2.79
N ASN A 83 -14.30 0.62 -4.07
CA ASN A 83 -13.69 1.57 -5.01
C ASN A 83 -12.24 1.96 -4.67
N ALA A 84 -11.48 1.06 -4.02
CA ALA A 84 -10.04 1.21 -3.89
C ALA A 84 -9.35 1.16 -5.27
N GLN A 85 -8.29 1.96 -5.40
CA GLN A 85 -7.32 1.92 -6.48
C GLN A 85 -6.19 0.97 -6.09
N LEU A 86 -6.08 -0.16 -6.77
CA LEU A 86 -5.18 -1.24 -6.40
C LEU A 86 -3.86 -1.16 -7.15
N LEU A 87 -2.78 -1.39 -6.42
CA LEU A 87 -1.44 -1.61 -6.96
C LEU A 87 -1.05 -3.08 -6.70
N LEU A 88 -0.84 -3.85 -7.76
CA LEU A 88 -0.35 -5.23 -7.63
C LEU A 88 1.13 -5.20 -7.24
N ARG A 89 1.46 -5.76 -6.07
CA ARG A 89 2.85 -5.88 -5.62
C ARG A 89 3.46 -7.15 -6.19
N ILE A 90 4.44 -7.00 -7.08
CA ILE A 90 5.15 -8.11 -7.73
C ILE A 90 6.38 -8.47 -6.90
N TYR A 91 6.65 -9.77 -6.78
CA TYR A 91 7.89 -10.26 -6.18
C TYR A 91 9.09 -9.79 -6.99
N ALA A 92 10.06 -9.19 -6.31
CA ALA A 92 11.36 -8.85 -6.86
C ALA A 92 12.42 -9.32 -5.87
N ASN A 93 13.40 -10.07 -6.35
CA ASN A 93 14.53 -10.53 -5.56
C ASN A 93 15.81 -9.90 -6.08
N ASP A 94 16.50 -9.18 -5.22
CA ASP A 94 17.89 -8.81 -5.42
C ASP A 94 18.77 -9.67 -4.49
N SER A 95 19.55 -10.57 -5.08
CA SER A 95 20.50 -11.42 -4.35
C SER A 95 21.60 -10.64 -3.61
N SER A 96 21.69 -9.32 -3.82
CA SER A 96 22.62 -8.42 -3.13
C SER A 96 22.00 -7.57 -2.01
N ALA A 97 20.67 -7.67 -1.78
CA ALA A 97 20.00 -6.93 -0.71
C ALA A 97 20.38 -7.43 0.69
N VAL A 98 20.52 -6.51 1.65
CA VAL A 98 20.91 -6.83 3.03
C VAL A 98 19.76 -7.51 3.77
N VAL A 99 18.52 -7.14 3.45
CA VAL A 99 17.30 -7.79 3.93
C VAL A 99 16.42 -8.20 2.74
N SER A 100 16.35 -9.51 2.47
CA SER A 100 15.39 -10.08 1.51
C SER A 100 13.96 -9.91 2.03
N LEU A 101 13.24 -8.92 1.49
CA LEU A 101 11.80 -8.77 1.70
C LEU A 101 10.97 -9.63 0.74
N GLY A 102 11.61 -10.18 -0.31
CA GLY A 102 10.97 -11.03 -1.30
C GLY A 102 10.33 -12.26 -0.65
N ASP A 103 11.01 -12.89 0.31
CA ASP A 103 10.52 -14.14 0.92
C ASP A 103 9.26 -13.97 1.76
N LYS A 104 8.86 -12.72 2.07
CA LYS A 104 7.63 -12.42 2.81
C LYS A 104 6.51 -11.83 1.95
N TYR A 105 6.82 -11.09 0.88
CA TYR A 105 5.84 -10.24 0.22
C TYR A 105 6.04 -10.13 -1.30
N GLY A 106 4.94 -9.98 -2.03
CA GLY A 106 4.91 -9.85 -3.47
C GLY A 106 4.49 -11.13 -4.18
N ALA A 107 3.64 -10.98 -5.19
CA ALA A 107 3.16 -12.07 -6.00
C ALA A 107 4.24 -12.57 -6.97
N PRO A 108 4.51 -13.89 -7.05
CA PRO A 108 5.27 -14.45 -8.15
C PRO A 108 4.64 -14.08 -9.49
N LEU A 109 5.45 -13.98 -10.55
CA LEU A 109 4.97 -13.61 -11.89
C LEU A 109 3.88 -14.59 -12.39
N GLU A 110 4.00 -15.86 -12.02
CA GLU A 110 3.07 -16.93 -12.35
C GLU A 110 1.69 -16.71 -11.70
N SER A 111 1.64 -16.10 -10.51
CA SER A 111 0.41 -15.83 -9.77
C SER A 111 -0.27 -14.52 -10.20
N CYS A 112 0.49 -13.58 -10.78
CA CYS A 112 0.00 -12.25 -11.16
C CYS A 112 -1.21 -12.30 -12.09
N HIS A 113 -1.24 -13.24 -13.05
CA HIS A 113 -2.37 -13.38 -13.96
C HIS A 113 -3.67 -13.72 -13.22
N ALA A 114 -3.64 -14.73 -12.34
CA ALA A 114 -4.80 -15.15 -11.57
C ALA A 114 -5.32 -14.03 -10.65
N LEU A 115 -4.42 -13.26 -10.05
CA LEU A 115 -4.75 -12.11 -9.21
C LEU A 115 -5.47 -11.00 -9.99
N LEU A 116 -4.98 -10.67 -11.19
CA LEU A 116 -5.62 -9.65 -12.05
C LEU A 116 -6.99 -10.12 -12.56
N VAL A 117 -7.13 -11.41 -12.90
CA VAL A 117 -8.43 -12.00 -13.27
C VAL A 117 -9.42 -11.88 -12.12
N ARG A 118 -9.02 -12.26 -10.90
CA ARG A 118 -9.87 -12.15 -9.71
C ARG A 118 -10.27 -10.70 -9.41
N ALA A 119 -9.34 -9.76 -9.48
CA ALA A 119 -9.64 -8.34 -9.28
C ALA A 119 -10.69 -7.83 -10.28
N ARG A 120 -10.60 -8.27 -11.55
CA ARG A 120 -11.59 -7.97 -12.58
C ARG A 120 -12.96 -8.58 -12.29
N GLU A 121 -13.02 -9.84 -11.86
CA GLU A 121 -14.27 -10.51 -11.47
C GLU A 121 -14.97 -9.81 -10.30
N LEU A 122 -14.19 -9.28 -9.35
CA LEU A 122 -14.69 -8.50 -8.22
C LEU A 122 -15.06 -7.05 -8.59
N GLY A 123 -14.82 -6.63 -9.84
CA GLY A 123 -15.05 -5.26 -10.31
C GLY A 123 -14.20 -4.24 -9.56
N MET A 124 -12.95 -4.58 -9.24
CA MET A 124 -11.99 -3.69 -8.58
C MET A 124 -11.11 -2.99 -9.61
N ASP A 125 -10.63 -1.80 -9.27
CA ASP A 125 -9.83 -0.95 -10.16
C ASP A 125 -8.33 -1.16 -9.90
N VAL A 126 -7.66 -1.93 -10.77
CA VAL A 126 -6.20 -2.11 -10.71
C VAL A 126 -5.55 -1.02 -11.57
N VAL A 127 -4.89 -0.07 -10.91
CA VAL A 127 -4.34 1.15 -11.53
C VAL A 127 -2.84 1.07 -11.81
N GLY A 128 -2.17 0.00 -11.39
CA GLY A 128 -0.74 -0.18 -11.62
C GLY A 128 -0.13 -1.33 -10.84
N THR A 129 1.20 -1.33 -10.82
CA THR A 129 2.04 -2.34 -10.18
C THR A 129 3.09 -1.66 -9.30
N THR A 130 3.56 -2.35 -8.27
CA THR A 130 4.66 -1.92 -7.41
C THR A 130 5.58 -3.11 -7.11
N PHE A 131 6.82 -2.85 -6.72
CA PHE A 131 7.77 -3.87 -6.28
C PHE A 131 8.77 -3.23 -5.32
N HIS A 132 9.43 -4.06 -4.51
CA HIS A 132 10.48 -3.62 -3.60
C HIS A 132 11.61 -4.64 -3.67
N ILE A 133 12.81 -4.21 -4.06
CA ILE A 133 13.96 -5.11 -4.32
C ILE A 133 14.62 -5.63 -3.03
N GLY A 134 14.41 -4.95 -1.91
CA GLY A 134 15.01 -5.27 -0.61
C GLY A 134 15.42 -3.98 0.10
N ASP A 135 15.56 -4.06 1.43
CA ASP A 135 16.16 -2.99 2.24
C ASP A 135 17.68 -3.23 2.40
#